data_AF-A0A4Y7U454-F1
#
_entry.id   AF-A0A4Y7U454-F1
#
_cell.length_a   1.000
_cell.length_b   1.000
_cell.length_c   1.000
_cell.angle_alpha   90.00
_cell.angle_beta   90.00
_cell.angle_gamma   90.00
#
_symmetry.space_group_name_H-M   'P 1'
#
loop_
_entity.id
_entity.type
_entity.pdbx_description
1 polymer ?
#
loop_
_entity_poly.entity_id
_entity_poly.type
_entity_poly.pdbx_seq_one_letter_code
_entity_poly.pdbx_strand_id
1 'polypeptide(L)' 'KATIAFNVSDIFNSRKMKSYTYLDEVNSYSEFQFRKRQFNLSFTYRFNKAKNERDKNAAPKEGGNEGGGEFPG' A
#
# COMPACT_ATOMS: atom_id res chain seq x y z
N LYS A 1 21.14 1.75 10.80
CA LYS A 1 19.78 1.15 10.89
C LYS A 1 19.36 0.69 9.51
N ALA A 2 18.88 -0.55 9.40
CA ALA A 2 18.41 -1.16 8.15
C ALA A 2 16.90 -1.35 8.22
N THR A 3 16.21 -1.14 7.10
CA THR A 3 14.77 -1.38 6.98
C THR A 3 14.50 -2.09 5.66
N ILE A 4 13.73 -3.16 5.73
CA ILE A 4 13.25 -3.93 4.58
C ILE A 4 11.73 -3.77 4.56
N ALA A 5 11.18 -3.35 3.42
CA ALA A 5 9.75 -3.31 3.21
C ALA A 5 9.41 -4.15 1.98
N PHE A 6 8.37 -4.98 2.10
CA PHE A 6 7.90 -5.83 1.03
C PHE A 6 6.39 -5.66 0.86
N ASN A 7 5.95 -5.45 -0.38
CA ASN A 7 4.55 -5.29 -0.73
C ASN A 7 4.22 -6.19 -1.92
N VAL A 8 3.06 -6.84 -1.82
CA VAL A 8 2.52 -7.70 -2.90
C VAL A 8 1.16 -7.16 -3.30
N SER A 9 1.03 -6.85 -4.58
CA SER A 9 -0.24 -6.42 -5.18
C SER A 9 -0.87 -7.58 -5.94
N ASP A 10 -2.16 -7.79 -5.72
CA ASP A 10 -2.96 -8.87 -6.34
C ASP A 10 -2.48 -10.29 -5.95
N ILE A 11 -2.54 -10.60 -4.64
CA ILE A 11 -2.06 -11.87 -4.05
C ILE A 11 -2.74 -13.09 -4.68
N PHE A 12 -4.06 -13.02 -4.85
CA PHE A 12 -4.86 -14.12 -5.41
C PHE A 12 -4.86 -14.15 -6.94
N ASN A 13 -4.45 -13.06 -7.62
CA ASN A 13 -4.41 -12.94 -9.08
C ASN A 13 -5.73 -13.40 -9.75
N SER A 14 -6.86 -13.06 -9.13
CA SER A 14 -8.16 -13.67 -9.44
C SER A 14 -8.89 -12.97 -10.58
N ARG A 15 -8.50 -11.74 -10.92
CA ARG A 15 -9.17 -10.97 -11.98
C ARG A 15 -8.66 -11.44 -13.35
N LYS A 16 -9.39 -12.40 -13.95
CA LYS A 16 -9.25 -12.82 -15.34
C LYS A 16 -10.61 -12.76 -16.01
N MET A 17 -10.70 -12.07 -17.15
CA MET A 17 -11.89 -12.12 -17.98
C MET A 17 -11.71 -13.24 -19.00
N LYS A 18 -12.62 -14.20 -19.00
CA LYS A 18 -12.65 -15.31 -19.94
C LYS A 18 -13.87 -15.15 -20.84
N SER A 19 -13.65 -15.13 -22.14
CA SER A 19 -14.73 -15.16 -23.12
C SER A 19 -14.66 -16.49 -23.88
N TYR A 20 -15.79 -17.17 -23.96
CA TYR A 20 -15.96 -18.38 -24.75
C TYR A 20 -16.94 -18.07 -25.88
N THR A 21 -16.57 -18.45 -27.10
CA THR A 21 -17.46 -18.39 -28.24
C THR A 21 -17.55 -19.77 -28.85
N TYR A 22 -18.75 -20.32 -28.84
CA TYR A 22 -19.07 -21.63 -29.42
C TYR A 22 -19.88 -21.39 -30.69
N LEU A 23 -19.30 -21.77 -31.83
CA LEU A 23 -19.93 -21.80 -33.14
C LEU A 23 -19.79 -23.22 -33.70
N ASP A 24 -20.69 -23.65 -34.57
CA ASP A 24 -20.76 -25.05 -35.03
C ASP A 24 -19.47 -25.59 -35.67
N GLU A 25 -18.64 -24.70 -36.25
CA GLU A 25 -17.33 -25.05 -36.83
C GLU A 25 -16.14 -24.43 -36.08
N VAL A 26 -16.38 -23.49 -35.15
CA VAL A 26 -15.32 -22.70 -34.51
C VAL A 26 -15.53 -22.60 -33.02
N ASN A 27 -14.56 -23.13 -32.27
CA ASN A 27 -14.43 -22.93 -30.84
C ASN A 27 -13.33 -21.88 -30.59
N SER A 28 -13.72 -20.70 -30.10
CA SER A 28 -12.76 -19.62 -29.80
C SER A 28 -12.71 -19.34 -28.31
N TYR A 29 -11.48 -19.28 -27.79
CA TYR A 29 -11.18 -18.96 -26.40
C TYR A 29 -10.36 -17.68 -26.31
N SER A 30 -10.80 -16.74 -25.47
CA SER A 30 -10.07 -15.49 -25.22
C SER A 30 -9.93 -15.24 -23.72
N GLU A 31 -8.70 -14.99 -23.28
CA GLU A 31 -8.38 -14.53 -21.93
C GLU A 31 -7.84 -13.09 -21.97
N PHE A 32 -8.45 -12.20 -21.20
CA PHE A 32 -7.94 -10.85 -21.00
C PHE A 32 -7.59 -10.60 -19.53
N GLN A 33 -6.37 -10.13 -19.30
CA GLN A 33 -5.91 -9.65 -17.98
C GLN A 33 -5.49 -8.17 -18.07
N PHE A 34 -6.20 -7.32 -17.31
CA PHE A 34 -5.92 -5.89 -17.24
C PHE A 34 -4.62 -5.55 -16.49
N ARG A 35 -4.19 -6.42 -15.55
CA ARG A 35 -2.97 -6.25 -14.74
C ARG A 35 -2.57 -7.60 -14.12
N LYS A 36 -1.26 -7.88 -14.07
CA LYS A 36 -0.67 -9.09 -13.46
C LYS A 36 -0.22 -8.81 -12.03
N ARG A 37 -0.01 -9.88 -11.24
CA ARG A 37 0.59 -9.81 -9.89
C ARG A 37 1.93 -9.07 -9.90
N GLN A 38 2.13 -8.19 -8.93
CA GLN A 38 3.34 -7.37 -8.78
C GLN A 38 3.95 -7.52 -7.39
N PHE A 39 5.28 -7.49 -7.33
CA PHE A 39 6.06 -7.56 -6.10
C PHE A 39 6.92 -6.30 -6.01
N ASN A 40 6.88 -5.61 -4.87
CA ASN A 40 7.68 -4.43 -4.60
C ASN A 40 8.55 -4.70 -3.37
N LEU A 41 9.87 -4.64 -3.54
CA LEU A 41 10.85 -4.82 -2.48
C LEU A 41 11.69 -3.56 -2.35
N SER A 42 11.67 -2.97 -1.15
CA SER A 42 12.44 -1.77 -0.83
C SER A 42 13.43 -2.08 0.27
N PHE A 43 14.70 -1.80 0.00
CA PHE A 43 15.79 -1.88 0.97
C PHE A 43 16.32 -0.49 1.24
N THR A 44 16.25 -0.07 2.50
CA THR A 44 16.78 1.23 2.93
C THR A 44 17.77 1.02 4.05
N TYR A 45 18.99 1.49 3.84
CA TYR A 45 20.05 1.45 4.83
C TYR A 45 20.62 2.85 5.07
N ARG A 46 20.83 3.22 6.33
CA ARG A 46 21.43 4.51 6.69
C ARG A 46 22.82 4.31 7.29
N PHE A 47 23.84 4.77 6.56
CA PHE A 47 25.22 4.91 7.02
C PHE A 47 25.39 6.19 7.88
N ASN A 48 26.36 6.19 8.81
CA ASN A 48 26.76 7.34 9.63
C ASN A 48 25.61 8.23 10.15
N LYS A 49 24.62 7.64 10.84
CA LYS A 49 23.66 8.48 11.57
C LYS A 49 24.41 9.06 12.77
N ALA A 50 24.89 10.29 12.66
CA ALA A 50 25.39 11.04 13.81
C ALA A 50 24.33 10.95 14.91
N LYS A 51 24.79 10.57 16.10
CA LYS A 51 23.98 10.27 17.28
C LYS A 51 23.38 11.57 17.84
N ASN A 52 22.53 12.31 17.12
CA ASN A 52 21.79 13.46 17.67
C ASN A 52 20.73 14.08 16.73
N GLU A 53 19.96 13.28 16.01
CA GLU A 53 18.64 13.74 15.57
C GLU A 53 17.61 12.75 16.08
N ARG A 54 17.37 12.88 17.40
CA ARG A 54 16.08 12.59 18.01
C ARG A 54 15.03 13.36 17.22
N ASP A 55 13.96 12.66 16.89
CA ASP A 55 12.72 13.15 16.30
C ASP A 55 12.27 14.48 16.93
N LYS A 56 12.72 15.61 16.38
CA LYS A 56 12.25 16.97 16.72
C LYS A 56 11.34 17.57 15.65
N ASN A 57 10.95 16.81 14.64
CA ASN A 57 9.95 17.23 13.65
C ASN A 57 8.59 16.59 13.90
N ALA A 58 8.14 16.63 15.15
CA ALA A 58 6.73 16.49 15.51
C ALA A 58 6.34 17.67 16.43
N ALA A 59 6.36 18.87 15.87
CA ALA A 59 5.50 19.96 16.33
C ALA A 59 5.27 20.89 15.13
N PRO A 60 4.02 21.27 14.88
CA PRO A 60 3.60 22.53 15.46
C PRO A 60 2.46 22.37 16.45
N LYS A 61 2.60 23.08 17.58
CA LYS A 61 1.51 23.51 18.44
C LYS A 61 0.46 24.25 17.58
N GLU A 62 -0.74 23.71 17.46
CA GLU A 62 -1.97 24.50 17.38
C GLU A 62 -2.50 24.57 18.83
N GLY A 63 -2.41 25.73 19.50
CA GLY A 63 -3.56 26.63 19.64
C GLY A 63 -4.55 26.03 20.65
N GLY A 64 -4.37 26.18 21.96
CA GLY A 64 -4.58 27.43 22.68
C GLY A 64 -6.07 27.64 22.98
N ASN A 65 -6.62 26.98 24.01
CA ASN A 65 -7.58 27.56 24.97
C ASN A 65 -7.88 26.55 26.10
N GLU A 66 -7.44 26.88 27.31
CA GLU A 66 -7.87 26.25 28.55
C GLU A 66 -9.34 26.63 28.82
N GLY A 67 -10.20 25.65 29.16
CA GLY A 67 -11.60 25.96 29.43
C GLY A 67 -12.45 24.77 29.86
N GLY A 68 -12.24 24.33 31.10
CA GLY A 68 -13.20 23.74 32.05
C GLY A 68 -14.47 23.00 31.59
N GLY A 69 -14.66 21.82 32.18
CA GLY A 69 -15.97 21.42 32.72
C GLY A 69 -16.82 20.50 31.85
N GLU A 70 -16.97 19.26 32.33
CA GLU A 70 -18.26 18.56 32.45
C GLU A 70 -19.10 18.32 31.17
N PHE A 71 -19.01 17.10 30.63
CA PHE A 71 -20.04 16.55 29.73
C PHE A 71 -21.18 15.95 30.57
N PRO A 72 -22.44 16.41 30.41
CA PRO A 72 -23.60 15.82 31.08
C PRO A 72 -24.05 14.55 30.35
N GLY A 73 -24.25 13.48 31.14
CA GLY A 73 -25.07 12.32 30.81
C GLY A 73 -26.16 12.17 31.84
#